data_AF-A0A4Q4J6U8-F1
#
_entry.id   AF-A0A4Q4J6U8-F1
#
_cell.length_a   1.000
_cell.length_b   1.000
_cell.length_c   1.000
_cell.angle_alpha   90.00
_cell.angle_beta   90.00
_cell.angle_gamma   90.00
#
_symmetry.space_group_name_H-M   'P 1'
#
loop_
_entity.id
_entity.type
_entity.pdbx_description
1 polymer ?
#
loop_
_entity_poly.entity_id
_entity_poly.type
_entity_poly.pdbx_seq_one_letter_code
_entity_poly.pdbx_strand_id
1 'polypeptide(L)'
;MPNRDRMTSRWLRFAAVAAASLALLARPAAAQQILRDAETEAFMADMSAPLVQAAGMEPRNVQVLVINDPNINAFVAGGQYVWVHSGLIAAADNVNQVQGVVAHELGHIEGGHVIRYGEGMKEATGITLLSLVLGAAAIAAGGAEAGMGILGMGQQAAMGKFLAFSRAQESSADLAGARYLSKAGVSGKGSLEFFKKLQNQEYRLAIPQDDSYGRTHPLSGERINVLREVYTVDPAWDKPMDPKLEARFERIKAKLVGFVSEPSQTLLKYPESDQSLPAHYARAYAWHKSAYPDKALAEVDALLAAAPHDPYFLELKGQVLLESGKPADAIPPLREAVQLTNQPLIATLLGHALIATENDANFAEAEKVLRNAIARDRENPFAWYQLGVVYEHRGDLPRAALATAERYSMMGEDQMALRSADAAMQGLKPGTVDYLRAQDIAMVSRAAVEQKRKKR
;
A
#
# COMPACT_ATOMS: atom_id res chain seq x y z
N MET A 1 21.39 39.50 -45.01
CA MET A 1 20.46 39.04 -43.95
C MET A 1 20.19 37.55 -44.13
N PRO A 2 20.92 36.66 -43.42
CA PRO A 2 20.34 35.38 -43.03
C PRO A 2 20.91 34.91 -41.67
N ASN A 3 20.31 35.28 -40.54
CA ASN A 3 20.75 34.73 -39.24
C ASN A 3 19.69 34.67 -38.14
N ARG A 4 18.47 35.18 -38.38
CA ARG A 4 17.37 35.10 -37.39
C ARG A 4 16.65 33.74 -37.40
N ASP A 5 16.49 33.11 -38.56
CA ASP A 5 15.70 31.88 -38.69
C ASP A 5 16.39 30.61 -38.15
N ARG A 6 17.73 30.57 -38.13
CA ARG A 6 18.47 29.44 -37.55
C ARG A 6 18.45 29.44 -36.02
N MET A 7 18.36 30.61 -35.39
CA MET A 7 18.32 30.75 -33.94
C MET A 7 16.94 30.33 -33.41
N THR A 8 15.85 30.82 -34.01
CA THR A 8 14.47 30.46 -33.63
C THR A 8 14.21 28.96 -33.79
N SER A 9 14.71 28.34 -34.86
CA SER A 9 14.66 26.88 -35.07
C SER A 9 15.38 26.07 -33.98
N ARG A 10 16.51 26.55 -33.43
CA ARG A 10 17.26 25.84 -32.37
C ARG A 10 16.56 25.96 -31.01
N TRP A 11 16.00 27.12 -30.69
CA TRP A 11 15.23 27.34 -29.46
C TRP A 11 13.92 26.54 -29.45
N LEU A 12 13.20 26.48 -30.57
CA LEU A 12 11.99 25.68 -30.71
C LEU A 12 12.26 24.17 -30.57
N ARG A 13 13.39 23.68 -31.10
CA ARG A 13 13.81 22.27 -30.94
C ARG A 13 14.24 21.96 -29.50
N PHE A 14 14.95 22.86 -28.82
CA PHE A 14 15.31 22.69 -27.41
C PHE A 14 14.07 22.70 -26.49
N ALA A 15 13.12 23.61 -26.74
CA ALA A 15 11.87 23.66 -26.00
C ALA A 15 11.00 22.42 -26.25
N ALA A 16 10.95 21.91 -27.49
CA ALA A 16 10.22 20.68 -27.82
C ALA A 16 10.86 19.43 -27.19
N VAL A 17 12.20 19.33 -27.15
CA VAL A 17 12.91 18.22 -26.49
C VAL A 17 12.75 18.31 -24.97
N ALA A 18 12.80 19.51 -24.38
CA ALA A 18 12.55 19.74 -22.94
C ALA A 18 11.10 19.42 -22.56
N ALA A 19 10.12 19.80 -23.39
CA ALA A 19 8.71 19.47 -23.17
C ALA A 19 8.42 17.98 -23.35
N ALA A 20 9.05 17.32 -24.34
CA ALA A 20 8.91 15.88 -24.55
C ALA A 20 9.56 15.06 -23.42
N SER A 21 10.68 15.53 -22.86
CA SER A 21 11.32 14.90 -21.70
C SER A 21 10.56 15.15 -20.38
N LEU A 22 9.88 16.28 -20.23
CA LEU A 22 8.94 16.54 -19.12
C LEU A 22 7.64 15.72 -19.22
N ALA A 23 7.13 15.50 -20.44
CA ALA A 23 5.93 14.68 -20.66
C ALA A 23 6.17 13.18 -20.42
N LEU A 24 7.41 12.70 -20.56
CA LEU A 24 7.81 11.32 -20.25
C LEU A 24 7.92 11.03 -18.73
N LEU A 25 7.84 12.05 -17.88
CA LEU A 25 7.92 11.91 -16.41
C LEU A 25 6.56 11.84 -15.72
N ALA A 26 5.47 12.14 -16.43
CA ALA A 26 4.12 12.04 -15.89
C ALA A 26 3.45 10.74 -16.39
N ARG A 27 3.92 9.59 -15.90
CA ARG A 27 3.04 8.42 -15.90
C ARG A 27 1.86 8.75 -14.99
N PRO A 28 0.60 8.55 -15.41
CA PRO A 28 -0.47 8.51 -14.44
C PRO A 28 -0.04 7.48 -13.42
N ALA A 29 0.00 7.86 -12.14
CA ALA A 29 0.04 6.86 -11.09
C ALA A 29 -1.20 6.00 -11.35
N ALA A 30 -1.00 4.79 -11.88
CA ALA A 30 -2.04 3.79 -11.80
C ALA A 30 -2.42 3.80 -10.32
N ALA A 31 -3.69 4.08 -10.01
CA ALA A 31 -4.14 4.10 -8.63
C ALA A 31 -3.85 2.70 -8.09
N GLN A 32 -2.73 2.57 -7.38
CA GLN A 32 -2.24 1.30 -6.90
C GLN A 32 -3.30 0.80 -5.92
N GLN A 33 -4.01 -0.25 -6.30
CA GLN A 33 -5.19 -0.67 -5.55
C GLN A 33 -4.73 -1.24 -4.21
N ILE A 34 -5.06 -0.55 -3.12
CA ILE A 34 -4.88 -1.07 -1.77
C ILE A 34 -5.74 -2.34 -1.65
N LEU A 35 -5.11 -3.44 -1.23
CA LEU A 35 -5.80 -4.69 -0.93
C LEU A 35 -6.39 -4.59 0.48
N ARG A 36 -7.58 -3.99 0.56
CA ARG A 36 -8.37 -3.93 1.78
C ARG A 36 -8.97 -5.30 2.07
N ASP A 37 -8.43 -5.98 3.08
CA ASP A 37 -8.86 -7.32 3.48
C ASP A 37 -8.76 -7.47 5.00
N ALA A 38 -9.85 -7.91 5.64
CA ALA A 38 -9.96 -7.95 7.10
C ALA A 38 -8.88 -8.83 7.73
N GLU A 39 -8.60 -9.98 7.14
CA GLU A 39 -7.62 -10.90 7.70
C GLU A 39 -6.18 -10.42 7.48
N THR A 40 -5.89 -9.97 6.25
CA THR A 40 -4.57 -9.50 5.86
C THR A 40 -4.18 -8.27 6.67
N GLU A 41 -5.10 -7.31 6.86
CA GLU A 41 -4.85 -6.13 7.69
C GLU A 41 -4.59 -6.50 9.16
N ALA A 42 -5.39 -7.41 9.73
CA ALA A 42 -5.17 -7.90 11.09
C ALA A 42 -3.83 -8.62 11.23
N PHE A 43 -3.49 -9.47 10.27
CA PHE A 43 -2.21 -10.19 10.24
C PHE A 43 -1.03 -9.23 10.15
N MET A 44 -1.08 -8.26 9.24
CA MET A 44 -0.01 -7.28 9.07
C MET A 44 0.17 -6.41 10.32
N ALA A 45 -0.92 -6.02 10.98
CA ALA A 45 -0.88 -5.31 12.25
C ALA A 45 -0.25 -6.16 13.36
N ASP A 46 -0.70 -7.41 13.54
CA ASP A 46 -0.20 -8.31 14.58
C ASP A 46 1.29 -8.67 14.38
N MET A 47 1.66 -8.99 13.14
CA MET A 47 3.02 -9.37 12.77
C MET A 47 4.03 -8.24 12.99
N SER A 48 3.62 -7.00 12.68
CA SER A 48 4.50 -5.82 12.77
C SER A 48 4.51 -5.17 14.14
N ALA A 49 3.47 -5.34 14.98
CA ALA A 49 3.37 -4.66 16.27
C ALA A 49 4.61 -4.80 17.18
N PRO A 50 5.24 -5.99 17.33
CA PRO A 50 6.48 -6.11 18.12
C PRO A 50 7.65 -5.32 17.53
N LEU A 51 7.74 -5.22 16.20
CA LEU A 51 8.78 -4.45 15.51
C LEU A 51 8.55 -2.94 15.66
N VAL A 52 7.30 -2.50 15.54
CA VAL A 52 6.91 -1.10 15.75
C VAL A 52 7.22 -0.66 17.18
N GLN A 53 6.91 -1.50 18.18
CA GLN A 53 7.27 -1.27 19.58
C GLN A 53 8.79 -1.23 19.79
N ALA A 54 9.52 -2.15 19.17
CA ALA A 54 10.98 -2.18 19.22
C ALA A 54 11.65 -0.92 18.61
N ALA A 55 10.98 -0.31 17.63
CA ALA A 55 11.35 0.96 17.04
C ALA A 55 10.95 2.19 17.89
N GLY A 56 10.33 1.99 19.06
CA GLY A 56 9.92 3.07 19.96
C GLY A 56 8.67 3.82 19.49
N MET A 57 7.89 3.21 18.59
CA MET A 57 6.66 3.78 18.05
C MET A 57 5.44 3.04 18.63
N GLU A 58 4.31 3.74 18.68
CA GLU A 58 3.02 3.13 19.05
C GLU A 58 2.45 2.34 17.85
N PRO A 59 2.10 1.05 18.01
CA PRO A 59 1.55 0.23 16.92
C PRO A 59 0.34 0.83 16.22
N ARG A 60 -0.47 1.61 16.93
CA ARG A 60 -1.66 2.27 16.35
C ARG A 60 -1.32 3.40 15.37
N ASN A 61 -0.09 3.93 15.43
CA ASN A 61 0.35 5.04 14.60
C ASN A 61 1.08 4.57 13.35
N VAL A 62 1.50 3.30 13.28
CA VAL A 62 2.19 2.74 12.11
C VAL A 62 1.31 1.68 11.46
N GLN A 63 1.01 1.85 10.18
CA GLN A 63 0.18 0.90 9.43
C GLN A 63 1.01 0.20 8.37
N VAL A 64 0.90 -1.14 8.32
CA VAL A 64 1.49 -1.96 7.27
C VAL A 64 0.37 -2.38 6.32
N LEU A 65 0.36 -1.82 5.13
CA LEU A 65 -0.71 -1.98 4.13
C LEU A 65 -0.21 -2.77 2.93
N VAL A 66 -1.07 -3.59 2.35
CA VAL A 66 -0.75 -4.36 1.14
C VAL A 66 -1.34 -3.69 -0.09
N ILE A 67 -0.56 -3.60 -1.16
CA ILE A 67 -1.00 -3.08 -2.46
C ILE A 67 -0.93 -4.17 -3.53
N ASN A 68 -1.90 -4.13 -4.44
CA ASN A 68 -1.98 -5.06 -5.56
C ASN A 68 -0.93 -4.73 -6.61
N ASP A 69 0.25 -5.30 -6.43
CA ASP A 69 1.36 -5.21 -7.36
C ASP A 69 2.15 -6.52 -7.33
N PRO A 70 2.34 -7.18 -8.49
CA PRO A 70 3.08 -8.44 -8.57
C PRO A 70 4.60 -8.26 -8.42
N ASN A 71 5.11 -7.03 -8.46
CA ASN A 71 6.53 -6.76 -8.23
C ASN A 71 6.89 -7.00 -6.75
N ILE A 72 8.13 -7.43 -6.51
CA ILE A 72 8.65 -7.60 -5.15
C ILE A 72 9.19 -6.25 -4.69
N ASN A 73 8.44 -5.58 -3.82
CA ASN A 73 8.84 -4.29 -3.26
C ASN A 73 8.12 -4.00 -1.94
N ALA A 74 8.72 -3.15 -1.13
CA ALA A 74 8.09 -2.44 -0.03
C ALA A 74 8.64 -1.01 0.02
N PHE A 75 7.91 -0.08 0.62
CA PHE A 75 8.39 1.29 0.81
C PHE A 75 7.62 2.01 1.91
N VAL A 76 8.21 3.09 2.43
CA VAL A 76 7.55 4.05 3.31
C VAL A 76 7.03 5.24 2.52
N ALA A 77 5.77 5.62 2.72
CA ALA A 77 5.22 6.87 2.20
C ALA A 77 4.11 7.41 3.10
N GLY A 78 3.82 8.71 3.05
CA GLY A 78 2.73 9.31 3.84
C GLY A 78 2.99 9.38 5.35
N GLY A 79 4.26 9.34 5.76
CA GLY A 79 4.66 9.40 7.18
C GLY A 79 4.87 8.02 7.78
N GLN A 80 3.81 7.46 8.37
CA GLN A 80 3.89 6.23 9.17
C GLN A 80 3.20 5.02 8.50
N TYR A 81 3.20 4.98 7.16
CA TYR A 81 2.71 3.83 6.41
C TYR A 81 3.85 3.07 5.76
N VAL A 82 3.87 1.77 5.99
CA VAL A 82 4.70 0.80 5.27
C VAL A 82 3.82 0.13 4.23
N TRP A 83 4.16 0.33 2.96
CA TRP A 83 3.46 -0.24 1.82
C TRP A 83 4.18 -1.50 1.38
N VAL A 84 3.48 -2.62 1.33
CA VAL A 84 4.02 -3.93 0.94
C VAL A 84 3.33 -4.39 -0.35
N HIS A 85 4.10 -4.73 -1.37
CA HIS A 85 3.53 -5.28 -2.58
C HIS A 85 3.07 -6.72 -2.38
N SER A 86 1.95 -7.10 -3.00
CA SER A 86 1.47 -8.49 -3.00
C SER A 86 2.52 -9.48 -3.53
N GLY A 87 3.35 -9.07 -4.49
CA GLY A 87 4.46 -9.86 -5.02
C GLY A 87 5.52 -10.19 -3.97
N LEU A 88 5.75 -9.30 -2.99
CA LEU A 88 6.66 -9.55 -1.88
C LEU A 88 6.17 -10.70 -1.01
N ILE A 89 4.89 -10.66 -0.61
CA ILE A 89 4.26 -11.71 0.21
C ILE A 89 4.26 -13.05 -0.54
N ALA A 90 3.98 -13.03 -1.86
CA ALA A 90 4.03 -14.22 -2.69
C ALA A 90 5.45 -14.83 -2.79
N ALA A 91 6.49 -13.98 -2.74
CA ALA A 91 7.89 -14.39 -2.86
C ALA A 91 8.55 -14.79 -1.54
N ALA A 92 8.06 -14.32 -0.40
CA ALA A 92 8.59 -14.67 0.92
C ALA A 92 8.28 -16.14 1.25
N ASP A 93 9.26 -16.88 1.77
CA ASP A 93 9.12 -18.30 2.12
C ASP A 93 8.57 -18.51 3.52
N ASN A 94 8.62 -17.49 4.38
CA ASN A 94 8.19 -17.55 5.76
C ASN A 94 7.92 -16.15 6.32
N VAL A 95 7.23 -16.06 7.46
CA VAL A 95 6.90 -14.75 8.06
C VAL A 95 8.12 -13.92 8.49
N ASN A 96 9.22 -14.55 8.90
CA ASN A 96 10.43 -13.82 9.31
C ASN A 96 11.06 -13.05 8.14
N GLN A 97 10.91 -13.54 6.90
CA GLN A 97 11.35 -12.80 5.71
C GLN A 97 10.56 -11.49 5.54
N VAL A 98 9.24 -11.53 5.74
CA VAL A 98 8.40 -10.32 5.70
C VAL A 98 8.71 -9.39 6.87
N GLN A 99 8.89 -9.93 8.08
CA GLN A 99 9.29 -9.15 9.25
C GLN A 99 10.65 -8.47 9.06
N GLY A 100 11.60 -9.12 8.38
CA GLY A 100 12.88 -8.52 8.02
C GLY A 100 12.74 -7.29 7.13
N VAL A 101 11.89 -7.39 6.09
CA VAL A 101 11.59 -6.24 5.22
C VAL A 101 10.87 -5.14 5.99
N VAL A 102 9.83 -5.48 6.75
CA VAL A 102 9.10 -4.47 7.55
C VAL A 102 10.04 -3.78 8.53
N ALA A 103 10.94 -4.50 9.20
CA ALA A 103 11.93 -3.91 10.10
C ALA A 103 12.87 -2.92 9.39
N HIS A 104 13.28 -3.23 8.15
CA HIS A 104 14.04 -2.31 7.30
C HIS A 104 13.25 -1.03 6.98
N GLU A 105 11.99 -1.18 6.57
CA GLU A 105 11.10 -0.03 6.28
C GLU A 105 10.86 0.83 7.53
N LEU A 106 10.69 0.24 8.71
CA LEU A 106 10.62 0.98 9.97
C LEU A 106 11.91 1.79 10.22
N GLY A 107 13.06 1.30 9.77
CA GLY A 107 14.34 2.02 9.84
C GLY A 107 14.33 3.29 8.98
N HIS A 108 13.64 3.27 7.83
CA HIS A 108 13.41 4.47 7.02
C HIS A 108 12.49 5.48 7.71
N ILE A 109 11.49 5.01 8.48
CA ILE A 109 10.63 5.88 9.30
C ILE A 109 11.44 6.53 10.42
N GLU A 110 12.18 5.75 11.23
CA GLU A 110 13.01 6.29 12.33
C GLU A 110 14.05 7.30 11.81
N GLY A 111 14.73 6.96 10.70
CA GLY A 111 15.75 7.81 10.11
C GLY A 111 15.22 9.07 9.41
N GLY A 112 13.89 9.19 9.25
CA GLY A 112 13.26 10.28 8.52
C GLY A 112 13.66 10.34 7.04
N HIS A 113 14.06 9.20 6.46
CA HIS A 113 14.71 9.15 5.14
C HIS A 113 13.80 9.69 4.02
N VAL A 114 12.48 9.46 4.12
CA VAL A 114 11.48 9.97 3.17
C VAL A 114 11.43 11.50 3.16
N ILE A 115 11.50 12.13 4.34
CA ILE A 115 11.47 13.59 4.49
C ILE A 115 12.81 14.20 4.03
N ARG A 116 13.90 13.51 4.34
CA ARG A 116 15.28 13.96 4.05
C ARG A 116 15.73 13.70 2.62
N TYR A 117 14.95 12.99 1.81
CA TYR A 117 15.26 12.73 0.39
C TYR A 117 15.57 14.02 -0.39
N GLY A 118 14.87 15.12 -0.09
CA GLY A 118 15.10 16.43 -0.68
C GLY A 118 16.49 17.02 -0.36
N GLU A 119 17.12 16.65 0.75
CA GLU A 119 18.47 17.09 1.13
C GLU A 119 19.50 16.56 0.12
N GLY A 120 19.47 15.26 -0.17
CA GLY A 120 20.36 14.62 -1.13
C GLY A 120 20.17 15.15 -2.56
N MET A 121 18.91 15.35 -2.98
CA MET A 121 18.60 15.97 -4.26
C MET A 121 19.12 17.40 -4.37
N LYS A 122 19.00 18.20 -3.31
CA LYS A 122 19.45 19.59 -3.29
C LYS A 122 20.96 19.70 -3.46
N GLU A 123 21.72 18.83 -2.80
CA GLU A 123 23.19 18.82 -2.92
C GLU A 123 23.65 18.40 -4.32
N ALA A 124 23.07 17.34 -4.89
CA ALA A 124 23.33 16.91 -6.26
C ALA A 124 22.94 17.97 -7.30
N THR A 125 21.82 18.67 -7.08
CA THR A 125 21.39 19.81 -7.91
C THR A 125 22.40 20.95 -7.82
N GLY A 126 22.95 21.24 -6.64
CA GLY A 126 23.99 22.24 -6.46
C GLY A 126 25.25 21.95 -7.28
N ILE A 127 25.72 20.69 -7.28
CA ILE A 127 26.85 20.24 -8.10
C ILE A 127 26.55 20.41 -9.59
N THR A 128 25.34 20.03 -10.01
CA THR A 128 24.90 20.15 -11.41
C THR A 128 24.88 21.62 -11.86
N LEU A 129 24.31 22.52 -11.05
CA LEU A 129 24.25 23.96 -11.35
C LEU A 129 25.65 24.59 -11.42
N LEU A 130 26.53 24.25 -10.47
CA LEU A 130 27.91 24.72 -10.50
C LEU A 130 28.63 24.25 -11.79
N SER A 131 28.44 22.99 -12.15
CA SER A 131 29.04 22.41 -13.35
C SER A 131 28.51 23.04 -14.63
N LEU A 132 27.21 23.40 -14.67
CA LEU A 132 26.60 24.17 -15.76
C LEU A 132 27.24 25.54 -15.92
N VAL A 133 27.44 26.27 -14.81
CA VAL A 133 28.07 27.60 -14.82
C VAL A 133 29.52 27.51 -15.31
N LEU A 134 30.31 26.58 -14.75
CA LEU A 134 31.71 26.40 -15.12
C LEU A 134 31.88 25.90 -16.55
N GLY A 135 31.05 24.95 -16.99
CA GLY A 135 31.04 24.43 -18.35
C GLY A 135 30.68 25.50 -19.37
N ALA A 136 29.65 26.30 -19.09
CA ALA A 136 29.26 27.42 -19.95
C ALA A 136 30.35 28.51 -20.04
N ALA A 137 31.01 28.83 -18.92
CA ALA A 137 32.13 29.78 -18.90
C ALA A 137 33.31 29.29 -19.75
N ALA A 138 33.66 28.00 -19.64
CA ALA A 138 34.71 27.39 -20.45
C ALA A 138 34.38 27.39 -21.96
N ILE A 139 33.14 27.08 -22.33
CA ILE A 139 32.67 27.15 -23.73
C ILE A 139 32.75 28.60 -24.24
N ALA A 140 32.28 29.57 -23.45
CA ALA A 140 32.31 30.98 -23.82
C ALA A 140 33.75 31.53 -23.97
N ALA A 141 34.70 31.00 -23.20
CA ALA A 141 36.13 31.29 -23.31
C ALA A 141 36.82 30.58 -24.50
N GLY A 142 36.09 29.84 -25.32
CA GLY A 142 36.61 29.15 -26.51
C GLY A 142 37.02 27.69 -26.28
N GLY A 143 36.86 27.16 -25.07
CA GLY A 143 37.17 25.77 -24.72
C GLY A 143 35.95 24.86 -24.78
N ALA A 144 35.43 24.58 -25.98
CA ALA A 144 34.22 23.79 -26.15
C ALA A 144 34.34 22.37 -25.58
N GLU A 145 35.45 21.68 -25.87
CA GLU A 145 35.74 20.33 -25.38
C GLU A 145 35.92 20.31 -23.86
N ALA A 146 36.64 21.31 -23.32
CA ALA A 146 36.84 21.44 -21.89
C ALA A 146 35.52 21.69 -21.15
N GLY A 147 34.67 22.56 -21.69
CA GLY A 147 33.36 22.84 -21.11
C GLY A 147 32.41 21.65 -21.16
N MET A 148 32.38 20.89 -22.27
CA MET A 148 31.63 19.63 -22.33
C MET A 148 32.17 18.58 -21.35
N GLY A 149 33.49 18.50 -21.18
CA GLY A 149 34.12 17.65 -20.17
C GLY A 149 33.69 18.01 -18.74
N ILE A 150 33.66 19.31 -18.41
CA ILE A 150 33.19 19.80 -17.10
C ILE A 150 31.72 19.43 -16.86
N LEU A 151 30.86 19.59 -17.86
CA LEU A 151 29.45 19.21 -17.76
C LEU A 151 29.28 17.70 -17.48
N GLY A 152 30.00 16.87 -18.23
CA GLY A 152 29.98 15.41 -18.04
C GLY A 152 30.49 14.99 -16.66
N MET A 153 31.63 15.53 -16.22
CA MET A 153 32.18 15.27 -14.88
C MET A 153 31.23 15.74 -13.78
N GLY A 154 30.61 16.90 -13.97
CA GLY A 154 29.62 17.46 -13.06
C GLY A 154 28.41 16.56 -12.84
N GLN A 155 27.87 16.01 -13.94
CA GLN A 155 26.76 15.05 -13.88
C GLN A 155 27.15 13.76 -13.15
N GLN A 156 28.35 13.23 -13.43
CA GLN A 156 28.86 12.04 -12.74
C GLN A 156 29.10 12.29 -11.25
N ALA A 157 29.66 13.45 -10.89
CA ALA A 157 29.87 13.84 -9.49
C ALA A 157 28.55 14.03 -8.74
N ALA A 158 27.57 14.70 -9.35
CA ALA A 158 26.23 14.88 -8.79
C ALA A 158 25.55 13.52 -8.54
N MET A 159 25.62 12.62 -9.51
CA MET A 159 25.08 11.27 -9.38
C MET A 159 25.79 10.48 -8.28
N GLY A 160 27.12 10.43 -8.31
CA GLY A 160 27.93 9.72 -7.32
C GLY A 160 27.64 10.21 -5.89
N LYS A 161 27.41 11.52 -5.73
CA LYS A 161 27.04 12.12 -4.45
C LYS A 161 25.64 11.68 -3.99
N PHE A 162 24.65 11.72 -4.86
CA PHE A 162 23.29 11.26 -4.55
C PHE A 162 23.27 9.76 -4.19
N LEU A 163 23.98 8.93 -4.96
CA LEU A 163 24.10 7.50 -4.68
C LEU A 163 24.80 7.22 -3.35
N ALA A 164 25.82 8.00 -2.99
CA ALA A 164 26.47 7.90 -1.67
C ALA A 164 25.50 8.27 -0.53
N PHE A 165 24.69 9.32 -0.70
CA PHE A 165 23.64 9.69 0.24
C PHE A 165 22.63 8.54 0.42
N SER A 166 22.12 7.97 -0.68
CA SER A 166 21.20 6.83 -0.64
C SER A 166 21.81 5.61 0.07
N ARG A 167 23.03 5.20 -0.26
CA ARG A 167 23.71 4.07 0.43
C ARG A 167 23.85 4.27 1.94
N ALA A 168 24.06 5.50 2.39
CA ALA A 168 24.12 5.81 3.81
C ALA A 168 22.76 5.62 4.50
N GLN A 169 21.66 6.02 3.84
CA GLN A 169 20.29 5.79 4.33
C GLN A 169 19.94 4.29 4.38
N GLU A 170 20.36 3.53 3.38
CA GLU A 170 20.17 2.08 3.36
C GLU A 170 20.92 1.39 4.51
N SER A 171 22.18 1.79 4.73
CA SER A 171 23.00 1.22 5.82
C SER A 171 22.45 1.56 7.21
N SER A 172 21.91 2.77 7.39
CA SER A 172 21.27 3.14 8.66
C SER A 172 19.94 2.40 8.87
N ALA A 173 19.15 2.19 7.80
CA ALA A 173 17.92 1.41 7.85
C ALA A 173 18.18 -0.06 8.17
N ASP A 174 19.18 -0.68 7.53
CA ASP A 174 19.62 -2.06 7.81
C ASP A 174 19.96 -2.27 9.29
N LEU A 175 20.80 -1.39 9.84
CA LEU A 175 21.23 -1.47 11.24
C LEU A 175 20.07 -1.19 12.20
N ALA A 176 19.15 -0.28 11.84
CA ALA A 176 17.94 -0.04 12.62
C ALA A 176 17.01 -1.26 12.62
N GLY A 177 16.72 -1.80 11.44
CA GLY A 177 15.93 -3.02 11.29
C GLY A 177 16.54 -4.19 12.05
N ALA A 178 17.87 -4.34 12.03
CA ALA A 178 18.54 -5.36 12.82
C ALA A 178 18.35 -5.18 14.34
N ARG A 179 18.43 -3.95 14.84
CA ARG A 179 18.11 -3.64 16.25
C ARG A 179 16.66 -3.96 16.58
N TYR A 180 15.71 -3.71 15.69
CA TYR A 180 14.30 -3.97 15.96
C TYR A 180 14.00 -5.47 15.99
N LEU A 181 14.55 -6.23 15.05
CA LEU A 181 14.45 -7.69 15.04
C LEU A 181 15.02 -8.27 16.34
N SER A 182 16.21 -7.82 16.74
CA SER A 182 16.85 -8.21 18.01
C SER A 182 15.95 -7.92 19.22
N LYS A 183 15.48 -6.68 19.37
CA LYS A 183 14.62 -6.25 20.48
C LYS A 183 13.26 -6.98 20.51
N ALA A 184 12.68 -7.26 19.34
CA ALA A 184 11.44 -8.03 19.22
C ALA A 184 11.67 -9.54 19.41
N GLY A 185 12.93 -9.98 19.48
CA GLY A 185 13.30 -11.39 19.53
C GLY A 185 12.86 -12.13 18.28
N VAL A 186 13.03 -11.54 17.11
CA VAL A 186 12.79 -12.15 15.79
C VAL A 186 14.14 -12.48 15.16
N SER A 187 14.30 -13.70 14.65
CA SER A 187 15.56 -14.13 14.04
C SER A 187 15.87 -13.34 12.78
N GLY A 188 17.09 -12.79 12.69
CA GLY A 188 17.60 -12.11 11.49
C GLY A 188 17.84 -13.01 10.28
N LYS A 189 17.68 -14.34 10.41
CA LYS A 189 17.82 -15.29 9.29
C LYS A 189 16.90 -14.95 8.13
N GLY A 190 15.63 -14.64 8.41
CA GLY A 190 14.65 -14.29 7.39
C GLY A 190 15.04 -13.04 6.59
N SER A 191 15.52 -11.99 7.28
CA SER A 191 16.04 -10.78 6.61
C SER A 191 17.15 -11.11 5.61
N LEU A 192 18.17 -11.88 6.02
CA LEU A 192 19.28 -12.28 5.15
C LEU A 192 18.85 -13.15 3.98
N GLU A 193 17.95 -14.11 4.22
CA GLU A 193 17.44 -15.00 3.18
C GLU A 193 16.65 -14.23 2.12
N PHE A 194 15.79 -13.30 2.56
CA PHE A 194 15.00 -12.48 1.66
C PHE A 194 15.88 -11.53 0.85
N PHE A 195 16.86 -10.87 1.50
CA PHE A 195 17.81 -10.01 0.81
C PHE A 195 18.64 -10.77 -0.23
N LYS A 196 19.08 -12.00 0.06
CA LYS A 196 19.70 -12.86 -0.96
C LYS A 196 18.76 -13.20 -2.11
N LYS A 197 17.47 -13.39 -1.85
CA LYS A 197 16.47 -13.57 -2.91
C LYS A 197 16.40 -12.35 -3.83
N LEU A 198 16.35 -11.15 -3.28
CA LEU A 198 16.39 -9.90 -4.04
C LEU A 198 17.68 -9.81 -4.87
N GLN A 199 18.84 -10.05 -4.25
CA GLN A 199 20.14 -10.07 -4.93
C GLN A 199 20.16 -11.04 -6.13
N ASN A 200 19.66 -12.26 -5.92
CA ASN A 200 19.61 -13.28 -6.97
C ASN A 200 18.62 -12.90 -8.08
N GLN A 201 17.53 -12.21 -7.76
CA GLN A 201 16.63 -11.67 -8.77
C GLN A 201 17.30 -10.59 -9.61
N GLU A 202 18.06 -9.68 -9.00
CA GLU A 202 18.83 -8.66 -9.73
C GLU A 202 19.86 -9.29 -10.68
N TYR A 203 20.58 -10.32 -10.22
CA TYR A 203 21.53 -11.06 -11.05
C TYR A 203 20.87 -11.72 -12.27
N ARG A 204 19.69 -12.34 -12.09
CA ARG A 204 18.95 -12.98 -13.19
C ARG A 204 18.46 -11.96 -14.22
N LEU A 205 18.18 -10.74 -13.80
CA LEU A 205 17.76 -9.65 -14.69
C LEU A 205 18.95 -8.93 -15.34
N ALA A 206 20.18 -9.40 -15.13
CA ALA A 206 21.42 -8.80 -15.62
C ALA A 206 21.57 -7.32 -15.24
N ILE A 207 21.03 -6.91 -14.10
CA ILE A 207 21.09 -5.52 -13.64
C ILE A 207 22.43 -5.30 -12.94
N PRO A 208 23.34 -4.46 -13.46
CA PRO A 208 24.65 -4.20 -12.86
C PRO A 208 24.49 -3.61 -11.44
N GLN A 209 25.21 -4.10 -10.42
CA GLN A 209 25.04 -3.63 -9.03
C GLN A 209 25.33 -2.13 -8.83
N ASP A 210 26.07 -1.52 -9.76
CA ASP A 210 26.41 -0.11 -9.83
C ASP A 210 25.31 0.78 -10.47
N ASP A 211 24.33 0.18 -11.15
CA ASP A 211 23.19 0.91 -11.73
C ASP A 211 21.97 0.90 -10.77
N SER A 212 21.96 1.93 -9.92
CA SER A 212 20.99 2.14 -8.84
C SER A 212 19.85 3.11 -9.23
N TYR A 213 19.87 3.71 -10.42
CA TYR A 213 19.04 4.87 -10.75
C TYR A 213 17.52 4.58 -10.76
N GLY A 214 17.11 3.33 -10.96
CA GLY A 214 15.71 2.89 -10.96
C GLY A 214 15.29 2.04 -9.76
N ARG A 215 16.12 1.96 -8.70
CA ARG A 215 15.88 1.07 -7.56
C ARG A 215 15.40 1.87 -6.35
N THR A 216 14.44 1.31 -5.63
CA THR A 216 14.03 1.82 -4.32
C THR A 216 15.09 1.51 -3.26
N HIS A 217 15.65 0.29 -3.26
CA HIS A 217 16.65 -0.17 -2.28
C HIS A 217 17.78 -1.00 -2.94
N PRO A 218 18.88 -0.39 -3.41
CA PRO A 218 19.99 -1.12 -4.03
C PRO A 218 20.70 -2.02 -3.00
N LEU A 219 20.73 -3.33 -3.25
CA LEU A 219 21.35 -4.29 -2.33
C LEU A 219 22.78 -4.63 -2.76
N SER A 220 23.75 -4.37 -1.89
CA SER A 220 25.17 -4.73 -2.11
C SER A 220 25.56 -5.97 -1.30
N GLY A 221 26.56 -6.72 -1.79
CA GLY A 221 27.16 -7.81 -1.01
C GLY A 221 27.74 -7.34 0.34
N GLU A 222 28.21 -6.10 0.41
CA GLU A 222 28.71 -5.47 1.63
C GLU A 222 27.61 -5.34 2.70
N ARG A 223 26.43 -4.84 2.34
CA ARG A 223 25.27 -4.74 3.26
C ARG A 223 24.89 -6.10 3.83
N ILE A 224 24.82 -7.13 2.98
CA ILE A 224 24.51 -8.50 3.39
C ILE A 224 25.56 -9.05 4.37
N ASN A 225 26.85 -8.73 4.16
CA ASN A 225 27.92 -9.19 5.03
C ASN A 225 27.86 -8.49 6.40
N VAL A 226 27.66 -7.17 6.44
CA VAL A 226 27.48 -6.42 7.70
C VAL A 226 26.29 -6.97 8.49
N LEU A 227 25.14 -7.16 7.83
CA LEU A 227 23.96 -7.74 8.48
C LEU A 227 24.21 -9.15 8.99
N ARG A 228 24.97 -9.98 8.26
CA ARG A 228 25.34 -11.32 8.71
C ARG A 228 26.16 -11.27 10.00
N GLU A 229 27.14 -10.38 10.08
CA GLU A 229 27.96 -10.22 11.30
C GLU A 229 27.09 -9.78 12.48
N VAL A 230 26.16 -8.84 12.28
CA VAL A 230 25.23 -8.37 13.32
C VAL A 230 24.28 -9.48 13.76
N TYR A 231 23.66 -10.20 12.81
CA TYR A 231 22.63 -11.18 13.13
C TYR A 231 23.18 -12.47 13.75
N THR A 232 24.37 -12.92 13.36
CA THR A 232 24.91 -14.22 13.80
C THR A 232 25.33 -14.24 15.27
N VAL A 233 25.63 -13.08 15.86
CA VAL A 233 25.93 -12.95 17.29
C VAL A 233 24.71 -12.59 18.12
N ASP A 234 23.56 -12.33 17.48
CA ASP A 234 22.33 -11.94 18.16
C ASP A 234 21.69 -13.15 18.89
N PRO A 235 21.20 -12.97 20.14
CA PRO A 235 20.55 -14.05 20.88
C PRO A 235 19.32 -14.67 20.18
N ALA A 236 18.65 -13.92 19.29
CA ALA A 236 17.51 -14.41 18.54
C ALA A 236 17.88 -15.21 17.27
N TRP A 237 19.17 -15.33 16.92
CA TRP A 237 19.62 -15.99 15.68
C TRP A 237 19.02 -17.40 15.49
N ASP A 238 19.12 -18.23 16.52
CA ASP A 238 18.60 -19.62 16.52
C ASP A 238 17.22 -19.75 17.15
N LYS A 239 16.55 -18.63 17.46
CA LYS A 239 15.19 -18.68 17.96
C LYS A 239 14.27 -19.23 16.88
N PRO A 240 13.49 -20.28 17.16
CA PRO A 240 12.54 -20.81 16.21
C PRO A 240 11.46 -19.77 15.93
N MET A 241 10.92 -19.84 14.71
CA MET A 241 9.74 -19.07 14.34
C MET A 241 8.54 -19.47 15.19
N ASP A 242 7.64 -18.51 15.44
CA ASP A 242 6.34 -18.79 16.04
C ASP A 242 5.49 -19.60 15.03
N PRO A 243 5.19 -20.88 15.31
CA PRO A 243 4.43 -21.72 14.38
C PRO A 243 3.01 -21.20 14.12
N LYS A 244 2.41 -20.47 15.07
CA LYS A 244 1.07 -19.87 14.88
C LYS A 244 1.13 -18.71 13.91
N LEU A 245 2.15 -17.86 14.04
CA LEU A 245 2.35 -16.73 13.14
C LEU A 245 2.70 -17.20 11.72
N GLU A 246 3.53 -18.24 11.60
CA GLU A 246 3.83 -18.87 10.31
C GLU A 246 2.58 -19.49 9.67
N ALA A 247 1.77 -20.25 10.42
CA ALA A 247 0.54 -20.82 9.89
C ALA A 247 -0.43 -19.74 9.38
N ARG A 248 -0.52 -18.60 10.08
CA ARG A 248 -1.27 -17.43 9.61
C ARG A 248 -0.66 -16.82 8.34
N PHE A 249 0.67 -16.71 8.26
CA PHE A 249 1.36 -16.21 7.07
C PHE A 249 1.07 -17.07 5.85
N GLU A 250 1.23 -18.39 5.93
CA GLU A 250 0.97 -19.32 4.83
C GLU A 250 -0.50 -19.24 4.36
N ARG A 251 -1.43 -19.12 5.33
CA ARG A 251 -2.85 -18.89 5.05
C ARG A 251 -3.10 -17.59 4.28
N ILE A 252 -2.53 -16.47 4.73
CA ILE A 252 -2.63 -15.15 4.08
C ILE A 252 -1.99 -15.16 2.69
N LYS A 253 -0.82 -15.78 2.56
CA LYS A 253 -0.13 -15.92 1.28
C LYS A 253 -0.97 -16.68 0.27
N ALA A 254 -1.60 -17.79 0.68
CA ALA A 254 -2.48 -18.56 -0.20
C ALA A 254 -3.77 -17.80 -0.56
N LYS A 255 -4.39 -17.14 0.42
CA LYS A 255 -5.53 -16.21 0.21
C LYS A 255 -5.20 -15.15 -0.83
N LEU A 256 -4.10 -14.42 -0.64
CA LEU A 256 -3.67 -13.35 -1.54
C LEU A 256 -3.40 -13.90 -2.94
N VAL A 257 -2.72 -15.04 -3.07
CA VAL A 257 -2.49 -15.68 -4.38
C VAL A 257 -3.83 -15.99 -5.06
N GLY A 258 -4.80 -16.58 -4.34
CA GLY A 258 -6.13 -16.86 -4.89
C GLY A 258 -6.90 -15.60 -5.31
N PHE A 259 -6.73 -14.51 -4.56
CA PHE A 259 -7.36 -13.23 -4.84
C PHE A 259 -6.73 -12.50 -6.04
N VAL A 260 -5.40 -12.37 -6.09
CA VAL A 260 -4.71 -11.53 -7.08
C VAL A 260 -4.36 -12.26 -8.38
N SER A 261 -4.13 -13.57 -8.34
CA SER A 261 -3.67 -14.33 -9.52
C SER A 261 -4.83 -14.76 -10.40
N GLU A 262 -4.54 -15.05 -11.67
CA GLU A 262 -5.50 -15.70 -12.56
C GLU A 262 -5.97 -17.04 -11.98
N PRO A 263 -7.27 -17.38 -12.01
CA PRO A 263 -7.78 -18.62 -11.41
C PRO A 263 -7.05 -19.88 -11.89
N SER A 264 -6.69 -19.94 -13.18
CA SER A 264 -5.94 -21.08 -13.74
C SER A 264 -4.55 -21.26 -13.10
N GLN A 265 -3.85 -20.17 -12.80
CA GLN A 265 -2.55 -20.20 -12.12
C GLN A 265 -2.70 -20.61 -10.66
N THR A 266 -3.73 -20.10 -9.98
CA THR A 266 -4.05 -20.50 -8.60
C THR A 266 -4.34 -21.99 -8.52
N LEU A 267 -5.19 -22.52 -9.39
CA LEU A 267 -5.57 -23.94 -9.41
C LEU A 267 -4.41 -24.86 -9.82
N LEU A 268 -3.45 -24.37 -10.60
CA LEU A 268 -2.23 -25.11 -10.91
C LEU A 268 -1.26 -25.14 -9.71
N LYS A 269 -1.17 -24.03 -8.96
CA LYS A 269 -0.32 -23.95 -7.76
C LYS A 269 -0.91 -24.71 -6.57
N TYR A 270 -2.24 -24.70 -6.44
CA TYR A 270 -3.00 -25.38 -5.38
C TYR A 270 -3.97 -26.37 -6.03
N PRO A 271 -3.47 -27.51 -6.54
CA PRO A 271 -4.30 -28.51 -7.21
C PRO A 271 -5.33 -29.10 -6.24
N GLU A 272 -6.43 -29.67 -6.75
CA GLU A 272 -7.46 -30.32 -5.93
C GLU A 272 -6.92 -31.50 -5.11
N SER A 273 -5.77 -32.08 -5.47
CA SER A 273 -5.10 -33.09 -4.64
C SER A 273 -4.52 -32.54 -3.34
N ASP A 274 -4.28 -31.22 -3.25
CA ASP A 274 -3.80 -30.55 -2.06
C ASP A 274 -4.98 -30.17 -1.15
N GLN A 275 -5.16 -30.94 -0.08
CA GLN A 275 -6.23 -30.75 0.91
C GLN A 275 -5.76 -29.93 2.12
N SER A 276 -4.65 -29.20 1.99
CA SER A 276 -4.20 -28.29 3.04
C SER A 276 -5.14 -27.09 3.17
N LEU A 277 -5.24 -26.55 4.38
CA LEU A 277 -6.05 -25.37 4.66
C LEU A 277 -5.68 -24.17 3.76
N PRO A 278 -4.40 -23.83 3.53
CA PRO A 278 -4.04 -22.77 2.58
C PRO A 278 -4.53 -23.06 1.14
N ALA A 279 -4.48 -24.31 0.69
CA ALA A 279 -4.92 -24.68 -0.65
C ALA A 279 -6.44 -24.52 -0.83
N HIS A 280 -7.25 -24.99 0.13
CA HIS A 280 -8.69 -24.72 0.15
C HIS A 280 -8.98 -23.21 0.08
N TYR A 281 -8.22 -22.41 0.82
CA TYR A 281 -8.43 -20.97 0.86
C TYR A 281 -8.12 -20.29 -0.48
N ALA A 282 -7.01 -20.66 -1.11
CA ALA A 282 -6.65 -20.15 -2.43
C ALA A 282 -7.68 -20.55 -3.49
N ARG A 283 -8.13 -21.83 -3.47
CA ARG A 283 -9.13 -22.33 -4.41
C ARG A 283 -10.50 -21.71 -4.22
N ALA A 284 -10.91 -21.43 -2.99
CA ALA A 284 -12.18 -20.75 -2.72
C ALA A 284 -12.25 -19.40 -3.45
N TYR A 285 -11.19 -18.59 -3.38
CA TYR A 285 -11.10 -17.34 -4.14
C TYR A 285 -11.03 -17.56 -5.66
N ALA A 286 -10.27 -18.56 -6.12
CA ALA A 286 -10.17 -18.86 -7.55
C ALA A 286 -11.52 -19.26 -8.16
N TRP A 287 -12.28 -20.12 -7.49
CA TRP A 287 -13.61 -20.54 -7.93
C TRP A 287 -14.63 -19.42 -7.84
N HIS A 288 -14.55 -18.59 -6.79
CA HIS A 288 -15.40 -17.41 -6.64
C HIS A 288 -15.19 -16.42 -7.78
N LYS A 289 -13.93 -16.07 -8.07
CA LYS A 289 -13.55 -15.22 -9.23
C LYS A 289 -13.99 -15.80 -10.57
N SER A 290 -14.08 -17.13 -10.66
CA SER A 290 -14.48 -17.84 -11.88
C SER A 290 -16.00 -18.01 -11.99
N ALA A 291 -16.78 -17.39 -11.09
CA ALA A 291 -18.24 -17.49 -11.03
C ALA A 291 -18.77 -18.93 -10.86
N TYR A 292 -18.04 -19.77 -10.10
CA TYR A 292 -18.50 -21.09 -9.66
C TYR A 292 -18.80 -21.08 -8.15
N PRO A 293 -19.92 -20.48 -7.70
CA PRO A 293 -20.20 -20.29 -6.28
C PRO A 293 -20.32 -21.60 -5.51
N ASP A 294 -20.89 -22.66 -6.11
CA ASP A 294 -21.01 -23.96 -5.44
C ASP A 294 -19.64 -24.60 -5.16
N LYS A 295 -18.68 -24.45 -6.09
CA LYS A 295 -17.30 -24.91 -5.86
C LYS A 295 -16.60 -24.06 -4.82
N ALA A 296 -16.77 -22.74 -4.87
CA ALA A 296 -16.21 -21.84 -3.86
C ALA A 296 -16.74 -22.17 -2.46
N LEU A 297 -18.05 -22.39 -2.32
CA LEU A 297 -18.68 -22.77 -1.06
C LEU A 297 -18.21 -24.14 -0.57
N ALA A 298 -18.00 -25.12 -1.45
CA ALA A 298 -17.42 -26.40 -1.06
C ALA A 298 -16.01 -26.27 -0.47
N GLU A 299 -15.15 -25.42 -1.05
CA GLU A 299 -13.83 -25.11 -0.48
C GLU A 299 -13.96 -24.38 0.87
N VAL A 300 -14.90 -23.43 0.99
CA VAL A 300 -15.15 -22.70 2.25
C VAL A 300 -15.69 -23.64 3.35
N ASP A 301 -16.57 -24.57 3.00
CA ASP A 301 -17.10 -25.55 3.95
C ASP A 301 -15.99 -26.50 4.43
N ALA A 302 -15.00 -26.83 3.59
CA ALA A 302 -13.81 -27.56 4.02
C ALA A 302 -12.95 -26.75 5.01
N LEU A 303 -12.81 -25.43 4.81
CA LEU A 303 -12.14 -24.54 5.77
C LEU A 303 -12.89 -24.51 7.12
N LEU A 304 -14.21 -24.36 7.08
CA LEU A 304 -15.06 -24.31 8.29
C LEU A 304 -15.15 -25.68 8.98
N ALA A 305 -14.99 -26.80 8.27
CA ALA A 305 -14.87 -28.10 8.92
C ALA A 305 -13.61 -28.19 9.79
N ALA A 306 -12.51 -27.54 9.37
CA ALA A 306 -11.27 -27.49 10.14
C ALA A 306 -11.31 -26.44 11.26
N ALA A 307 -11.94 -25.29 11.03
CA ALA A 307 -12.09 -24.21 12.01
C ALA A 307 -13.50 -23.57 11.93
N PRO A 308 -14.51 -24.14 12.62
CA PRO A 308 -15.92 -23.74 12.47
C PRO A 308 -16.23 -22.29 12.85
N HIS A 309 -15.44 -21.72 13.77
CA HIS A 309 -15.61 -20.37 14.30
C HIS A 309 -14.47 -19.45 13.88
N ASP A 310 -13.77 -19.73 12.77
CA ASP A 310 -12.81 -18.76 12.25
C ASP A 310 -13.57 -17.60 11.58
N PRO A 311 -13.44 -16.36 12.09
CA PRO A 311 -14.22 -15.23 11.58
C PRO A 311 -13.94 -14.90 10.12
N TYR A 312 -12.77 -15.24 9.60
CA TYR A 312 -12.37 -14.93 8.22
C TYR A 312 -12.89 -15.97 7.23
N PHE A 313 -13.05 -17.22 7.66
CA PHE A 313 -13.75 -18.24 6.87
C PHE A 313 -15.26 -17.98 6.83
N LEU A 314 -15.83 -17.56 7.96
CA LEU A 314 -17.21 -17.10 8.03
C LEU A 314 -17.45 -15.85 7.16
N GLU A 315 -16.52 -14.89 7.18
CA GLU A 315 -16.50 -13.74 6.26
C GLU A 315 -16.52 -14.20 4.80
N LEU A 316 -15.60 -15.09 4.40
CA LEU A 316 -15.53 -15.58 3.03
C LEU A 316 -16.82 -16.30 2.63
N LYS A 317 -17.41 -17.12 3.50
CA LYS A 317 -18.71 -17.76 3.25
C LYS A 317 -19.80 -16.72 2.98
N GLY A 318 -19.88 -15.71 3.85
CA GLY A 318 -20.79 -14.60 3.70
C GLY A 318 -20.59 -13.84 2.40
N GLN A 319 -19.34 -13.56 2.02
CA GLN A 319 -19.00 -12.87 0.78
C GLN A 319 -19.46 -13.67 -0.45
N VAL A 320 -19.13 -14.96 -0.53
CA VAL A 320 -19.52 -15.82 -1.66
C VAL A 320 -21.04 -15.91 -1.77
N LEU A 321 -21.75 -16.07 -0.64
CA LEU A 321 -23.22 -16.09 -0.62
C LEU A 321 -23.83 -14.77 -1.07
N LEU A 322 -23.32 -13.64 -0.56
CA LEU A 322 -23.82 -12.32 -0.90
C LEU A 322 -23.61 -12.00 -2.39
N GLU A 323 -22.41 -12.21 -2.90
CA GLU A 323 -22.05 -11.94 -4.29
C GLU A 323 -22.68 -12.94 -5.28
N SER A 324 -23.16 -14.09 -4.81
CA SER A 324 -23.96 -15.04 -5.59
C SER A 324 -25.48 -14.80 -5.49
N GLY A 325 -25.90 -13.68 -4.90
CA GLY A 325 -27.31 -13.29 -4.83
C GLY A 325 -28.10 -13.97 -3.70
N LYS A 326 -27.44 -14.46 -2.65
CA LYS A 326 -28.05 -15.07 -1.47
C LYS A 326 -27.79 -14.23 -0.20
N PRO A 327 -28.25 -12.96 -0.14
CA PRO A 327 -27.97 -12.07 0.98
C PRO A 327 -28.53 -12.57 2.31
N ALA A 328 -29.69 -13.23 2.30
CA ALA A 328 -30.30 -13.79 3.52
C ALA A 328 -29.42 -14.89 4.14
N ASP A 329 -28.85 -15.76 3.31
CA ASP A 329 -27.97 -16.85 3.75
C ASP A 329 -26.59 -16.34 4.20
N ALA A 330 -26.16 -15.18 3.68
CA ALA A 330 -24.91 -14.54 4.07
C ALA A 330 -24.95 -13.94 5.49
N ILE A 331 -26.13 -13.55 5.98
CA ILE A 331 -26.27 -12.84 7.27
C ILE A 331 -25.79 -13.68 8.47
N PRO A 332 -26.22 -14.95 8.68
CA PRO A 332 -25.78 -15.73 9.83
C PRO A 332 -24.26 -15.86 9.98
N PRO A 333 -23.48 -16.30 8.97
CA PRO A 333 -22.02 -16.40 9.11
C PRO A 333 -21.36 -15.04 9.30
N LEU A 334 -21.82 -13.99 8.61
CA LEU A 334 -21.28 -12.63 8.80
C LEU A 334 -21.55 -12.07 10.20
N ARG A 335 -22.75 -12.33 10.75
CA ARG A 335 -23.10 -11.88 12.09
C ARG A 335 -22.23 -12.56 13.15
N GLU A 336 -21.99 -13.86 13.00
CA GLU A 336 -21.07 -14.59 13.86
C GLU A 336 -19.63 -14.05 13.73
N ALA A 337 -19.14 -13.84 12.50
CA ALA A 337 -17.82 -13.26 12.26
C ALA A 337 -17.65 -11.91 12.98
N VAL A 338 -18.62 -11.00 12.88
CA VAL A 338 -18.60 -9.70 13.56
C VAL A 338 -18.58 -9.82 15.09
N GLN A 339 -19.13 -10.89 15.66
CA GLN A 339 -19.07 -11.12 17.11
C GLN A 339 -17.71 -11.64 17.56
N LEU A 340 -17.02 -12.38 16.69
CA LEU A 340 -15.75 -13.04 16.97
C LEU A 340 -14.53 -12.16 16.69
N THR A 341 -14.67 -11.09 15.91
CA THR A 341 -13.58 -10.16 15.62
C THR A 341 -14.03 -8.70 15.65
N ASN A 342 -13.08 -7.79 15.84
CA ASN A 342 -13.32 -6.36 15.82
C ASN A 342 -13.11 -5.71 14.45
N GLN A 343 -12.92 -6.50 13.38
CA GLN A 343 -12.59 -5.99 12.06
C GLN A 343 -13.75 -5.24 11.39
N PRO A 344 -13.57 -3.95 11.03
CA PRO A 344 -14.63 -3.11 10.49
C PRO A 344 -15.05 -3.50 9.06
N LEU A 345 -14.17 -4.14 8.29
CA LEU A 345 -14.48 -4.61 6.94
C LEU A 345 -15.56 -5.70 6.95
N ILE A 346 -15.48 -6.65 7.87
CA ILE A 346 -16.50 -7.70 8.06
C ILE A 346 -17.83 -7.09 8.50
N ALA A 347 -17.79 -6.13 9.42
CA ALA A 347 -18.99 -5.40 9.83
C ALA A 347 -19.63 -4.64 8.66
N THR A 348 -18.81 -4.04 7.79
CA THR A 348 -19.30 -3.37 6.57
C THR A 348 -19.96 -4.37 5.62
N LEU A 349 -19.39 -5.56 5.46
CA LEU A 349 -19.97 -6.64 4.65
C LEU A 349 -21.29 -7.15 5.23
N LEU A 350 -21.41 -7.28 6.56
CA LEU A 350 -22.69 -7.58 7.22
C LEU A 350 -23.73 -6.50 6.96
N GLY A 351 -23.36 -5.22 7.08
CA GLY A 351 -24.24 -4.09 6.77
C GLY A 351 -24.76 -4.14 5.33
N HIS A 352 -23.88 -4.45 4.38
CA HIS A 352 -24.26 -4.66 2.99
C HIS A 352 -25.21 -5.84 2.81
N ALA A 353 -24.93 -6.99 3.44
CA ALA A 353 -25.80 -8.17 3.37
C ALA A 353 -27.21 -7.87 3.92
N LEU A 354 -27.30 -7.14 5.03
CA LEU A 354 -28.57 -6.71 5.63
C LEU A 354 -29.38 -5.83 4.67
N ILE A 355 -28.74 -4.84 4.04
CA ILE A 355 -29.39 -3.94 3.07
C ILE A 355 -29.83 -4.72 1.82
N ALA A 356 -28.98 -5.61 1.31
CA ALA A 356 -29.24 -6.39 0.10
C ALA A 356 -30.42 -7.37 0.21
N THR A 357 -30.92 -7.64 1.42
CA THR A 357 -32.17 -8.40 1.59
C THR A 357 -33.43 -7.63 1.20
N GLU A 358 -33.35 -6.30 1.06
CA GLU A 358 -34.50 -5.42 0.82
C GLU A 358 -35.62 -5.55 1.87
N ASN A 359 -35.28 -6.03 3.07
CA ASN A 359 -36.20 -6.18 4.18
C ASN A 359 -36.06 -5.02 5.16
N ASP A 360 -37.10 -4.20 5.29
CA ASP A 360 -37.19 -3.04 6.19
C ASP A 360 -36.73 -3.34 7.62
N ALA A 361 -37.00 -4.55 8.12
CA ALA A 361 -36.63 -4.97 9.47
C ALA A 361 -35.10 -4.98 9.70
N ASN A 362 -34.29 -5.11 8.64
CA ASN A 362 -32.84 -5.22 8.71
C ASN A 362 -32.13 -3.86 8.71
N PHE A 363 -32.77 -2.78 8.27
CA PHE A 363 -32.12 -1.46 8.14
C PHE A 363 -31.67 -0.86 9.48
N ALA A 364 -32.41 -1.12 10.57
CA ALA A 364 -32.02 -0.65 11.90
C ALA A 364 -30.73 -1.34 12.40
N GLU A 365 -30.58 -2.65 12.13
CA GLU A 365 -29.35 -3.38 12.43
C GLU A 365 -28.21 -2.89 11.51
N ALA A 366 -28.48 -2.74 10.21
CA ALA A 366 -27.50 -2.28 9.23
C ALA A 366 -26.88 -0.94 9.63
N GLU A 367 -27.71 0.04 10.03
CA GLU A 367 -27.21 1.33 10.52
C GLU A 367 -26.26 1.19 11.70
N LYS A 368 -26.67 0.43 12.72
CA LYS A 368 -25.89 0.25 13.94
C LYS A 368 -24.53 -0.38 13.61
N VAL A 369 -24.53 -1.42 12.77
CA VAL A 369 -23.32 -2.13 12.35
C VAL A 369 -22.41 -1.20 11.54
N LEU A 370 -22.94 -0.48 10.55
CA LEU A 370 -22.16 0.42 9.69
C LEU A 370 -21.59 1.61 10.45
N ARG A 371 -22.35 2.21 11.36
CA ARG A 371 -21.84 3.29 12.22
C ARG A 371 -20.69 2.82 13.11
N ASN A 372 -20.78 1.61 13.65
CA ASN A 372 -19.69 1.01 14.43
C ASN A 372 -18.47 0.71 13.56
N ALA A 373 -18.67 0.23 12.33
CA ALA A 373 -17.58 -0.02 11.38
C ALA A 373 -16.84 1.29 11.03
N ILE A 374 -17.59 2.33 10.65
CA ILE A 374 -17.04 3.66 10.29
C ILE A 374 -16.32 4.31 11.47
N ALA A 375 -16.78 4.11 12.71
CA ALA A 375 -16.09 4.63 13.89
C ALA A 375 -14.67 4.08 14.04
N ARG A 376 -14.40 2.88 13.50
CA ARG A 376 -13.10 2.19 13.56
C ARG A 376 -12.29 2.36 12.27
N ASP A 377 -12.96 2.47 11.13
CA ASP A 377 -12.36 2.65 9.81
C ASP A 377 -13.12 3.73 9.05
N ARG A 378 -12.71 4.98 9.29
CA ARG A 378 -13.35 6.16 8.68
C ARG A 378 -13.01 6.28 7.19
N GLU A 379 -11.92 5.67 6.74
CA GLU A 379 -11.38 5.76 5.38
C GLU A 379 -11.91 4.63 4.48
N ASN A 380 -13.17 4.25 4.71
CA ASN A 380 -13.85 3.21 3.96
C ASN A 380 -14.99 3.80 3.11
N PRO A 381 -14.74 4.13 1.83
CA PRO A 381 -15.76 4.73 0.97
C PRO A 381 -16.97 3.82 0.76
N PHE A 382 -16.79 2.50 0.85
CA PHE A 382 -17.87 1.53 0.72
C PHE A 382 -18.78 1.53 1.96
N ALA A 383 -18.22 1.59 3.16
CA ALA A 383 -19.02 1.70 4.39
C ALA A 383 -19.87 2.96 4.41
N TRP A 384 -19.31 4.10 3.99
CA TRP A 384 -20.06 5.35 3.84
C TRP A 384 -21.15 5.26 2.79
N TYR A 385 -20.88 4.60 1.65
CA TYR A 385 -21.90 4.35 0.65
C TYR A 385 -23.08 3.56 1.23
N GLN A 386 -22.81 2.43 1.90
CA GLN A 386 -23.85 1.60 2.51
C GLN A 386 -24.64 2.36 3.58
N LEU A 387 -23.97 3.18 4.41
CA LEU A 387 -24.65 4.01 5.41
C LEU A 387 -25.53 5.09 4.74
N GLY A 388 -25.09 5.64 3.61
CA GLY A 388 -25.89 6.56 2.80
C GLY A 388 -27.19 5.91 2.30
N VAL A 389 -27.12 4.67 1.80
CA VAL A 389 -28.31 3.89 1.38
C VAL A 389 -29.29 3.71 2.53
N VAL A 390 -28.78 3.43 3.73
CA VAL A 390 -29.61 3.33 4.94
C VAL A 390 -30.29 4.65 5.26
N TYR A 391 -29.58 5.78 5.23
CA TYR A 391 -30.18 7.08 5.50
C TYR A 391 -31.22 7.49 4.45
N GLU A 392 -30.96 7.21 3.17
CA GLU A 392 -31.90 7.46 2.08
C GLU A 392 -33.19 6.66 2.26
N HIS A 393 -33.07 5.36 2.57
CA HIS A 393 -34.21 4.50 2.87
C HIS A 393 -35.09 5.02 4.03
N ARG A 394 -34.46 5.67 5.01
CA ARG A 394 -35.14 6.27 6.17
C ARG A 394 -35.69 7.67 5.92
N GLY A 395 -35.47 8.24 4.73
CA GLY A 395 -35.84 9.62 4.40
C GLY A 395 -34.91 10.69 5.01
N ASP A 396 -33.76 10.31 5.58
CA ASP A 396 -32.76 11.23 6.13
C ASP A 396 -31.79 11.70 5.04
N LEU A 397 -32.36 12.43 4.06
CA LEU A 397 -31.61 12.95 2.92
C LEU A 397 -30.38 13.79 3.30
N PRO A 398 -30.41 14.64 4.36
CA PRO A 398 -29.23 15.42 4.74
C PRO A 398 -28.07 14.54 5.21
N ARG A 399 -28.33 13.47 5.99
CA ARG A 399 -27.26 12.54 6.38
C ARG A 399 -26.82 11.63 5.23
N ALA A 400 -27.72 11.26 4.33
CA ALA A 400 -27.35 10.55 3.10
C ALA A 400 -26.39 11.39 2.23
N ALA A 401 -26.66 12.70 2.11
CA ALA A 401 -25.78 13.64 1.42
C ALA A 401 -24.42 13.78 2.12
N LEU A 402 -24.37 13.79 3.45
CA LEU A 402 -23.11 13.80 4.20
C LEU A 402 -22.29 12.52 3.95
N ALA A 403 -22.92 11.34 4.02
CA ALA A 403 -22.25 10.08 3.74
C ALA A 403 -21.70 10.03 2.29
N THR A 404 -22.44 10.61 1.35
CA THR A 404 -22.00 10.77 -0.04
C THR A 404 -20.81 11.73 -0.15
N ALA A 405 -20.81 12.83 0.61
CA ALA A 405 -19.72 13.79 0.65
C ALA A 405 -18.42 13.15 1.18
N GLU A 406 -18.51 12.36 2.25
CA GLU A 406 -17.38 11.59 2.80
C GLU A 406 -16.79 10.66 1.75
N ARG A 407 -17.63 9.85 1.10
CA ARG A 407 -17.20 8.94 0.04
C ARG A 407 -16.44 9.67 -1.08
N TYR A 408 -17.00 10.76 -1.63
CA TYR A 408 -16.35 11.48 -2.72
C TYR A 408 -15.07 12.18 -2.28
N SER A 409 -15.02 12.68 -1.04
CA SER A 409 -13.81 13.27 -0.46
C SER A 409 -12.66 12.27 -0.46
N MET A 410 -12.92 11.03 -0.01
CA MET A 410 -11.92 9.94 -0.02
C MET A 410 -11.50 9.51 -1.42
N MET A 411 -12.41 9.59 -2.40
CA MET A 411 -12.10 9.23 -3.80
C MET A 411 -11.33 10.35 -4.55
N GLY A 412 -11.10 11.51 -3.92
CA GLY A 412 -10.46 12.66 -4.55
C GLY A 412 -11.37 13.39 -5.56
N GLU A 413 -12.68 13.11 -5.51
CA GLU A 413 -13.72 13.69 -6.36
C GLU A 413 -14.23 15.01 -5.75
N ASP A 414 -13.31 15.97 -5.56
CA ASP A 414 -13.53 17.21 -4.77
C ASP A 414 -14.80 17.97 -5.19
N GLN A 415 -15.11 17.98 -6.50
CA GLN A 415 -16.25 18.71 -7.02
C GLN A 415 -17.58 18.08 -6.60
N MET A 416 -17.63 16.75 -6.56
CA MET A 416 -18.80 15.99 -6.10
C MET A 416 -18.89 16.04 -4.57
N ALA A 417 -17.76 15.90 -3.87
CA ALA A 417 -17.69 16.04 -2.42
C ALA A 417 -18.24 17.39 -1.94
N LEU A 418 -17.82 18.48 -2.58
CA LEU A 418 -18.31 19.83 -2.28
C LEU A 418 -19.83 19.95 -2.45
N ARG A 419 -20.38 19.49 -3.58
CA ARG A 419 -21.83 19.57 -3.85
C ARG A 419 -22.64 18.77 -2.84
N SER A 420 -22.18 17.56 -2.50
CA SER A 420 -22.84 16.71 -1.52
C SER A 420 -22.76 17.30 -0.11
N ALA A 421 -21.64 17.90 0.26
CA ALA A 421 -21.47 18.58 1.55
C ALA A 421 -22.38 19.82 1.66
N ASP A 422 -22.49 20.63 0.61
CA ASP A 422 -23.41 21.77 0.56
C ASP A 422 -24.87 21.31 0.70
N ALA A 423 -25.26 20.23 0.02
CA ALA A 423 -26.60 19.65 0.15
C ALA A 423 -26.88 19.14 1.57
N ALA A 424 -25.90 18.50 2.21
CA ALA A 424 -26.02 18.07 3.61
C ALA A 424 -26.23 19.26 4.55
N MET A 425 -25.44 20.33 4.40
CA MET A 425 -25.55 21.53 5.25
C MET A 425 -26.89 22.26 5.11
N GLN A 426 -27.58 22.17 3.96
CA GLN A 426 -28.91 22.77 3.79
C GLN A 426 -29.99 22.13 4.67
N GLY A 427 -29.86 20.84 4.96
CA GLY A 427 -30.85 20.09 5.76
C GLY A 427 -30.41 19.76 7.18
N LEU A 428 -29.11 19.82 7.49
CA LEU A 428 -28.58 19.58 8.83
C LEU A 428 -28.67 20.83 9.71
N LYS A 429 -28.99 20.64 10.98
CA LYS A 429 -29.04 21.74 11.95
C LYS A 429 -27.62 22.32 12.18
N PRO A 430 -27.43 23.65 12.03
CA PRO A 430 -26.14 24.29 12.28
C PRO A 430 -25.58 23.97 13.68
N GLY A 431 -24.27 23.71 13.75
CA GLY A 431 -23.56 23.42 15.00
C GLY A 431 -23.65 21.96 15.49
N THR A 432 -24.38 21.09 14.78
CA THR A 432 -24.33 19.64 15.06
C THR A 432 -23.04 19.02 14.52
N VAL A 433 -22.65 17.86 15.06
CA VAL A 433 -21.44 17.12 14.62
C VAL A 433 -21.48 16.85 13.11
N ASP A 434 -22.63 16.40 12.60
CA ASP A 434 -22.84 16.12 11.18
C ASP A 434 -22.68 17.40 10.33
N TYR A 435 -23.23 18.53 10.80
CA TYR A 435 -23.10 19.81 10.10
C TYR A 435 -21.65 20.30 10.05
N LEU A 436 -20.94 20.24 11.18
CA LEU A 436 -19.53 20.63 11.25
C LEU A 436 -18.68 19.75 10.34
N ARG A 437 -18.96 18.44 10.30
CA ARG A 437 -18.26 17.53 9.41
C ARG A 437 -18.52 17.84 7.92
N ALA A 438 -19.76 18.13 7.55
CA ALA A 438 -20.09 18.58 6.19
C ALA A 438 -19.35 19.89 5.85
N GLN A 439 -19.27 20.83 6.79
CA GLN A 439 -18.56 22.09 6.62
C GLN A 439 -17.06 21.87 6.38
N ASP A 440 -16.41 20.97 7.13
CA ASP A 440 -15.00 20.62 6.94
C ASP A 440 -14.73 20.07 5.54
N ILE A 441 -15.57 19.14 5.08
CA ILE A 441 -15.46 18.55 3.73
C ILE A 441 -15.64 19.63 2.66
N ALA A 442 -16.63 20.49 2.81
CA ALA A 442 -16.87 21.60 1.87
C ALA A 442 -15.67 22.55 1.80
N MET A 443 -15.05 22.87 2.95
CA MET A 443 -13.88 23.75 3.01
C MET A 443 -12.68 23.15 2.27
N VAL A 444 -12.32 21.91 2.57
CA VAL A 444 -11.18 21.21 1.95
C VAL A 444 -11.42 21.04 0.44
N SER A 445 -12.61 20.58 0.07
CA SER A 445 -12.97 20.31 -1.33
C SER A 445 -12.99 21.60 -2.16
N ARG A 446 -13.47 22.71 -1.61
CA ARG A 446 -13.46 24.02 -2.29
C ARG A 446 -12.04 24.48 -2.59
N ALA A 447 -11.14 24.40 -1.62
CA ALA A 447 -9.74 24.74 -1.81
C ALA A 447 -9.09 23.89 -2.92
N ALA A 448 -9.36 22.58 -2.94
CA ALA A 448 -8.84 21.67 -3.96
C ALA A 448 -9.38 21.98 -5.37
N VAL A 449 -10.68 22.28 -5.50
CA VAL A 449 -11.31 22.69 -6.77
C VAL A 449 -10.70 24.00 -7.30
N GLU A 450 -10.50 24.99 -6.43
CA GLU A 450 -9.88 26.26 -6.81
C GLU A 450 -8.42 26.09 -7.26
N GLN A 451 -7.65 25.25 -6.57
CA GLN A 451 -6.28 24.94 -6.99
C GLN A 451 -6.23 24.24 -8.35
N LYS A 452 -7.11 23.25 -8.59
CA LYS A 452 -7.22 22.57 -9.89
C LYS A 452 -7.59 23.53 -11.02
N ARG A 453 -8.43 24.54 -10.75
CA ARG A 453 -8.77 25.61 -11.71
C ARG A 453 -7.58 26.53 -12.02
N LYS A 454 -6.76 26.88 -11.04
CA LYS A 454 -5.56 27.72 -11.24
C LYS A 454 -4.44 27.02 -12.02
N LYS A 455 -4.43 25.68 -12.02
CA LYS A 455 -3.44 24.86 -12.73
C LYS A 455 -3.83 24.53 -14.18
N ARG A 456 -5.09 24.76 -14.55
CA ARG A 456 -5.60 24.67 -15.93
C ARG A 456 -5.53 26.04 -16.58
#